data_AF-A0A7J6N468-F1
#
_entry.id   AF-A0A7J6N468-F1
#
_cell.length_a   1.000
_cell.length_b   1.000
_cell.length_c   1.000
_cell.angle_alpha   90.00
_cell.angle_beta   90.00
_cell.angle_gamma   90.00
#
_symmetry.space_group_name_H-M   'P 1'
#
loop_
_entity.id
_entity.type
_entity.pdbx_description
1 polymer ?
#
loop_
_entity_poly.entity_id
_entity_poly.type
_entity_poly.pdbx_seq_one_letter_code
_entity_poly.pdbx_strand_id
1 'polypeptide(L)'
;FYSQANAVDPSFGTQYGPALQVFNRSTAFWAFDFVANWMNINYQNMSQEMVYPKRDELQRWVLAEAQRVEDEAAKLTDPEEQTRMLNSLQLRVQRRVTEEWWKLADELIVRYNDGYYNFPDGRMDFQGGLPQPDWYMRMIGFSDDFYRPADHYVRPAGKEAYEEAKAGALLSPLVASPSHSFWISLAVTLAACIVTFWLGTFFGKRHAYRSYSKVNDGYSAL
;
A
#
# COMPACT_ATOMS: atom_id res chain seq x y z
N PHE A 1 22.34 -26.15 -3.85
CA PHE A 1 22.51 -27.55 -3.41
C PHE A 1 23.46 -28.22 -4.37
N TYR A 2 24.46 -28.93 -3.87
CA TYR A 2 25.37 -29.70 -4.71
C TYR A 2 24.69 -31.02 -5.05
N SER A 3 24.59 -31.34 -6.34
CA SER A 3 23.97 -32.59 -6.81
C SER A 3 24.79 -33.83 -6.47
N GLN A 4 26.10 -33.69 -6.26
CA GLN A 4 26.99 -34.76 -5.84
C GLN A 4 27.08 -34.92 -4.30
N ALA A 5 26.47 -33.99 -3.55
CA ALA A 5 26.36 -34.06 -2.10
C ALA A 5 25.07 -34.79 -1.71
N ASN A 6 25.17 -35.85 -0.91
CA ASN A 6 24.04 -36.69 -0.49
C ASN A 6 23.43 -36.28 0.88
N ALA A 7 23.95 -35.24 1.52
CA ALA A 7 23.45 -34.78 2.82
C ALA A 7 22.36 -33.72 2.67
N VAL A 8 21.19 -33.96 3.26
CA VAL A 8 20.07 -32.99 3.32
C VAL A 8 19.72 -32.78 4.79
N ASP A 9 19.63 -31.52 5.21
CA ASP A 9 19.22 -31.17 6.56
C ASP A 9 17.75 -31.56 6.76
N PRO A 10 17.37 -32.06 7.95
CA PRO A 10 15.99 -32.50 8.20
C PRO A 10 14.93 -31.45 7.88
N SER A 11 15.27 -30.15 7.97
CA SER A 11 14.35 -29.06 7.60
C SER A 11 13.93 -29.08 6.12
N PHE A 12 14.76 -29.64 5.24
CA PHE A 12 14.47 -29.81 3.80
C PHE A 12 14.01 -31.24 3.46
N GLY A 13 14.06 -32.19 4.40
CA GLY A 13 13.73 -33.59 4.17
C GLY A 13 12.24 -33.94 4.12
N THR A 14 11.36 -33.06 4.61
CA THR A 14 9.92 -33.31 4.78
C THR A 14 9.04 -32.49 3.83
N GLN A 15 9.52 -32.19 2.62
CA GLN A 15 8.86 -31.29 1.68
C GLN A 15 7.73 -31.93 0.83
N TYR A 16 7.28 -33.14 1.13
CA TYR A 16 6.21 -33.80 0.37
C TYR A 16 5.22 -34.56 1.25
N GLY A 17 3.97 -34.63 0.79
CA GLY A 17 2.95 -35.50 1.36
C GLY A 17 2.33 -34.98 2.67
N PRO A 18 1.90 -35.88 3.58
CA PRO A 18 1.19 -35.52 4.82
C PRO A 18 1.95 -34.54 5.73
N ALA A 19 3.28 -34.47 5.62
CA ALA A 19 4.11 -33.55 6.42
C ALA A 19 3.82 -32.07 6.15
N LEU A 20 3.29 -31.73 4.96
CA LEU A 20 2.84 -30.38 4.62
C LEU A 20 1.39 -30.08 5.04
N GLN A 21 0.67 -31.07 5.60
CA GLN A 21 -0.72 -30.88 6.07
C GLN A 21 -0.78 -30.41 7.53
N VAL A 22 0.37 -30.39 8.22
CA VAL A 22 0.47 -29.98 9.62
C VAL A 22 1.53 -28.92 9.74
N PHE A 23 1.17 -27.77 10.32
CA PHE A 23 2.13 -26.70 10.60
C PHE A 23 3.27 -27.20 11.48
N ASN A 24 4.51 -26.98 11.03
CA ASN A 24 5.69 -27.44 11.74
C ASN A 24 6.89 -26.52 11.54
N ARG A 25 7.38 -25.94 12.64
CA ARG A 25 8.53 -25.02 12.65
C ARG A 25 9.88 -25.69 12.42
N SER A 26 9.96 -27.03 12.42
CA SER A 26 11.20 -27.72 12.04
C SER A 26 11.43 -27.77 10.53
N THR A 27 10.43 -27.39 9.71
CA THR A 27 10.52 -27.50 8.25
C THR A 27 10.84 -26.15 7.60
N ALA A 28 11.62 -26.20 6.53
CA ALA A 28 11.94 -25.04 5.71
C ALA A 28 10.70 -24.56 4.92
N PHE A 29 9.88 -25.49 4.43
CA PHE A 29 8.66 -25.18 3.68
C PHE A 29 7.76 -24.21 4.44
N TRP A 30 7.42 -24.53 5.69
CA TRP A 30 6.55 -23.66 6.50
C TRP A 30 7.20 -22.33 6.86
N ALA A 31 8.53 -22.26 6.96
CA ALA A 31 9.23 -21.01 7.22
C ALA A 31 9.04 -20.03 6.05
N PHE A 32 9.27 -20.51 4.82
CA PHE A 32 9.11 -19.72 3.61
C PHE A 32 7.63 -19.38 3.35
N ASP A 33 6.75 -20.37 3.48
CA ASP A 33 5.31 -20.21 3.24
C ASP A 33 4.69 -19.22 4.23
N PHE A 34 5.05 -19.30 5.52
CA PHE A 34 4.57 -18.34 6.51
C PHE A 34 4.98 -16.91 6.16
N VAL A 35 6.26 -16.67 5.85
CA VAL A 35 6.75 -15.33 5.49
C VAL A 35 6.05 -14.82 4.22
N ALA A 36 5.90 -15.67 3.20
CA ALA A 36 5.22 -15.31 1.95
C ALA A 36 3.75 -14.93 2.19
N ASN A 37 3.04 -15.72 2.98
CA ASN A 37 1.63 -15.48 3.28
C ASN A 37 1.45 -14.25 4.19
N TRP A 38 2.32 -14.06 5.18
CA TRP A 38 2.27 -12.93 6.10
C TRP A 38 2.53 -11.60 5.38
N MET A 39 3.39 -11.59 4.35
CA MET A 39 3.61 -10.41 3.51
C MET A 39 2.34 -9.91 2.80
N ASN A 40 1.29 -10.72 2.63
CA ASN A 40 0.05 -10.25 2.00
C ASN A 40 -0.65 -9.13 2.79
N ILE A 41 -0.34 -8.94 4.07
CA ILE A 41 -0.89 -7.85 4.90
C ILE A 41 -0.47 -6.49 4.36
N ASN A 42 0.81 -6.34 4.00
CA ASN A 42 1.37 -5.10 3.47
C ASN A 42 2.59 -5.41 2.60
N TYR A 43 2.33 -6.02 1.43
CA TYR A 43 3.38 -6.60 0.59
C TYR A 43 4.49 -5.62 0.26
N GLN A 44 4.14 -4.40 -0.13
CA GLN A 44 5.12 -3.39 -0.52
C GLN A 44 6.07 -3.06 0.63
N ASN A 45 5.55 -2.71 1.81
CA ASN A 45 6.40 -2.33 2.94
C ASN A 45 7.16 -3.53 3.50
N MET A 46 6.49 -4.67 3.70
CA MET A 46 7.11 -5.88 4.27
C MET A 46 8.22 -6.44 3.37
N SER A 47 8.00 -6.45 2.05
CA SER A 47 9.00 -6.92 1.10
C SER A 47 10.22 -5.99 1.07
N GLN A 48 10.02 -4.67 0.98
CA GLN A 48 11.10 -3.70 0.82
C GLN A 48 11.92 -3.52 2.09
N GLU A 49 11.27 -3.43 3.26
CA GLU A 49 11.94 -3.07 4.52
C GLU A 49 12.54 -4.27 5.25
N MET A 50 11.99 -5.48 5.07
CA MET A 50 12.37 -6.64 5.90
C MET A 50 12.84 -7.82 5.05
N VAL A 51 12.02 -8.26 4.09
CA VAL A 51 12.27 -9.53 3.39
C VAL A 51 13.37 -9.43 2.34
N TYR A 52 13.40 -8.39 1.50
CA TYR A 52 14.48 -8.21 0.52
C TYR A 52 15.84 -7.99 1.19
N PRO A 53 15.98 -7.15 2.23
CA PRO A 53 17.24 -7.03 2.96
C PRO A 53 17.73 -8.37 3.53
N LYS A 54 16.86 -9.14 4.19
CA LYS A 54 17.22 -10.46 4.76
C LYS A 54 17.57 -11.47 3.66
N ARG A 55 16.83 -11.50 2.55
CA ARG A 55 17.18 -12.32 1.37
C ARG A 55 18.56 -11.99 0.86
N ASP A 56 18.86 -10.72 0.64
CA ASP A 56 20.12 -10.28 0.06
C ASP A 56 21.29 -10.53 1.01
N GLU A 57 21.09 -10.35 2.32
CA GLU A 57 22.04 -10.74 3.36
C GLU A 57 22.39 -12.23 3.27
N LEU A 58 21.37 -13.10 3.28
CA LEU A 58 21.60 -14.55 3.24
C LEU A 58 22.19 -15.00 1.91
N GLN A 59 21.76 -14.43 0.77
CA GLN A 59 22.35 -14.74 -0.52
C GLN A 59 23.84 -14.40 -0.58
N ARG A 60 24.23 -13.21 -0.11
CA ARG A 60 25.65 -12.84 -0.02
C ARG A 60 26.43 -13.79 0.87
N TRP A 61 25.88 -14.13 2.04
CA TRP A 61 26.50 -15.07 2.96
C TRP A 61 26.68 -16.46 2.34
N VAL A 62 25.64 -17.02 1.72
CA VAL A 62 25.68 -18.33 1.07
C VAL A 62 26.74 -18.34 -0.04
N LEU A 63 26.77 -17.32 -0.90
CA LEU A 63 27.75 -17.23 -1.98
C LEU A 63 29.18 -17.16 -1.46
N ALA A 64 29.43 -16.34 -0.43
CA ALA A 64 30.76 -16.20 0.16
C ALA A 64 31.23 -17.51 0.83
N GLU A 65 30.35 -18.18 1.56
CA GLU A 65 30.68 -19.43 2.25
C GLU A 65 30.81 -20.60 1.27
N ALA A 66 30.01 -20.62 0.19
CA ALA A 66 30.17 -21.57 -0.91
C ALA A 66 31.54 -21.43 -1.57
N GLN A 67 31.90 -20.21 -2.00
CA GLN A 67 33.19 -19.92 -2.61
C GLN A 67 34.35 -20.36 -1.70
N ARG A 68 34.33 -19.97 -0.42
CA ARG A 68 35.38 -20.30 0.55
C ARG A 68 35.59 -21.81 0.67
N VAL A 69 34.50 -22.56 0.83
CA VAL A 69 34.58 -24.02 1.01
C VAL A 69 34.92 -24.74 -0.28
N GLU A 70 34.43 -24.27 -1.44
CA GLU A 70 34.79 -24.81 -2.75
C GLU A 70 36.29 -24.65 -3.02
N ASP A 71 36.88 -23.50 -2.69
CA ASP A 71 38.32 -23.26 -2.81
C ASP A 71 39.16 -24.13 -1.87
N GLU A 72 38.63 -24.48 -0.69
CA GLU A 72 39.25 -25.42 0.24
C GLU A 72 39.15 -26.86 -0.28
N ALA A 73 37.97 -27.25 -0.77
CA ALA A 73 37.72 -28.59 -1.30
C ALA A 73 38.56 -28.86 -2.56
N ALA A 74 38.75 -27.87 -3.43
CA ALA A 74 39.56 -27.99 -4.64
C ALA A 74 41.04 -28.31 -4.38
N LYS A 75 41.54 -28.07 -3.16
CA LYS A 75 42.92 -28.38 -2.74
C LYS A 75 43.08 -29.84 -2.29
N LEU A 76 41.98 -30.55 -2.03
CA LEU A 76 42.00 -31.93 -1.55
C LEU A 76 42.17 -32.88 -2.74
N THR A 77 42.90 -33.97 -2.54
CA THR A 77 43.09 -35.00 -3.57
C THR A 77 42.15 -36.20 -3.40
N ASP A 78 41.61 -36.41 -2.20
CA ASP A 78 40.65 -37.48 -1.92
C ASP A 78 39.21 -37.01 -2.23
N PRO A 79 38.53 -37.64 -3.21
CA PRO A 79 37.14 -37.32 -3.54
C PRO A 79 36.16 -37.50 -2.37
N GLU A 80 36.44 -38.41 -1.44
CA GLU A 80 35.57 -38.58 -0.28
C GLU A 80 35.67 -37.40 0.69
N GLU A 81 36.88 -36.88 0.94
CA GLU A 81 37.09 -35.69 1.75
C GLU A 81 36.42 -34.46 1.14
N GLN A 82 36.55 -34.28 -0.19
CA GLN A 82 35.85 -33.22 -0.92
C GLN A 82 34.33 -33.32 -0.70
N THR A 83 33.77 -34.51 -0.89
CA THR A 83 32.33 -34.75 -0.73
C THR A 83 31.88 -34.49 0.70
N ARG A 84 32.63 -34.94 1.71
CA ARG A 84 32.34 -34.67 3.14
C ARG A 84 32.34 -33.17 3.45
N MET A 85 33.27 -32.42 2.88
CA MET A 85 33.37 -30.98 3.07
C MET A 85 32.17 -30.24 2.44
N LEU A 86 31.80 -30.59 1.20
CA LEU A 86 30.63 -30.02 0.51
C LEU A 86 29.31 -30.40 1.19
N ASN A 87 29.18 -31.65 1.67
CA ASN A 87 28.04 -32.09 2.48
C ASN A 87 27.89 -31.24 3.75
N SER A 88 29.01 -30.98 4.44
CA SER A 88 29.02 -30.17 5.66
C SER A 88 28.58 -28.74 5.39
N LEU A 89 29.04 -28.13 4.30
CA LEU A 89 28.56 -26.81 3.85
C LEU A 89 27.05 -26.84 3.56
N GLN A 90 26.60 -27.83 2.79
CA GLN A 90 25.21 -27.97 2.37
C GLN A 90 24.26 -28.03 3.59
N LEU A 91 24.61 -28.81 4.61
CA LEU A 91 23.84 -28.89 5.86
C LEU A 91 23.83 -27.56 6.62
N ARG A 92 24.98 -26.87 6.73
CA ARG A 92 25.07 -25.57 7.42
C ARG A 92 24.22 -24.50 6.74
N VAL A 93 24.28 -24.40 5.41
CA VAL A 93 23.49 -23.44 4.63
C VAL A 93 22.00 -23.69 4.83
N GLN A 94 21.56 -24.94 4.67
CA GLN A 94 20.16 -25.31 4.84
C GLN A 94 19.63 -24.91 6.20
N ARG A 95 20.32 -25.35 7.26
CA ARG A 95 19.92 -25.05 8.63
C ARG A 95 19.84 -23.55 8.90
N ARG A 96 20.92 -22.83 8.57
CA ARG A 96 21.00 -21.40 8.85
C ARG A 96 19.92 -20.61 8.11
N VAL A 97 19.69 -20.92 6.83
CA VAL A 97 18.66 -20.22 6.05
C VAL A 97 17.28 -20.45 6.66
N THR A 98 16.94 -21.69 7.02
CA THR A 98 15.66 -22.01 7.67
C THR A 98 15.51 -21.27 9.01
N GLU A 99 16.55 -21.29 9.86
CA GLU A 99 16.53 -20.61 11.16
C GLU A 99 16.35 -19.10 11.01
N GLU A 100 17.06 -18.47 10.08
CA GLU A 100 16.97 -17.03 9.81
C GLU A 100 15.62 -16.63 9.22
N TRP A 101 14.99 -17.50 8.41
CA TRP A 101 13.64 -17.26 7.93
C TRP A 101 12.59 -17.35 9.04
N TRP A 102 12.76 -18.25 10.01
CA TRP A 102 11.89 -18.28 11.19
C TRP A 102 12.06 -17.06 12.10
N LYS A 103 13.30 -16.58 12.27
CA LYS A 103 13.55 -15.31 12.99
C LYS A 103 12.87 -14.13 12.28
N LEU A 104 13.00 -14.06 10.95
CA LEU A 104 12.30 -13.06 10.15
C LEU A 104 10.78 -13.16 10.32
N ALA A 105 10.21 -14.37 10.34
CA ALA A 105 8.79 -14.58 10.60
C ALA A 105 8.36 -14.01 11.96
N ASP A 106 9.13 -14.29 13.02
CA ASP A 106 8.87 -13.76 14.36
C ASP A 106 8.96 -12.22 14.38
N GLU A 107 9.97 -11.64 13.73
CA GLU A 107 10.13 -10.20 13.58
C GLU A 107 8.95 -9.57 12.84
N LEU A 108 8.48 -10.18 11.74
CA LEU A 108 7.35 -9.68 10.97
C LEU A 108 6.04 -9.69 11.75
N ILE A 109 5.82 -10.69 12.61
CA ILE A 109 4.63 -10.75 13.48
C ILE A 109 4.62 -9.53 14.39
N VAL A 110 5.72 -9.27 15.10
CA VAL A 110 5.80 -8.14 16.03
C VAL A 110 5.77 -6.81 15.27
N ARG A 111 6.58 -6.70 14.21
CA ARG A 111 6.75 -5.47 13.43
C ARG A 111 5.44 -4.96 12.82
N TYR A 112 4.55 -5.85 12.38
CA TYR A 112 3.30 -5.49 11.69
C TYR A 112 2.03 -5.85 12.48
N ASN A 113 2.14 -6.04 13.80
CA ASN A 113 1.03 -6.43 14.66
C ASN A 113 -0.07 -5.35 14.72
N ASP A 114 -1.34 -5.79 14.69
CA ASP A 114 -2.55 -4.99 14.94
C ASP A 114 -2.70 -3.74 14.04
N GLY A 115 -2.17 -3.77 12.83
CA GLY A 115 -2.21 -2.61 11.92
C GLY A 115 -1.28 -1.46 12.33
N TYR A 116 -0.27 -1.74 13.15
CA TYR A 116 0.82 -0.81 13.49
C TYR A 116 2.15 -1.27 12.89
N TYR A 117 3.07 -0.32 12.75
CA TYR A 117 4.51 -0.56 12.61
C TYR A 117 5.15 -0.43 14.00
N ASN A 118 5.52 -1.55 14.60
CA ASN A 118 6.17 -1.60 15.91
C ASN A 118 7.69 -1.59 15.76
N PHE A 119 8.38 -0.70 16.46
CA PHE A 119 9.83 -0.54 16.37
C PHE A 119 10.52 -1.04 17.67
N PRO A 120 11.79 -1.47 17.61
CA PRO A 120 12.51 -1.99 18.78
C PRO A 120 12.66 -1.00 19.95
N ASP A 121 12.56 0.30 19.69
CA ASP A 121 12.60 1.38 20.68
C ASP A 121 11.24 1.60 21.40
N GLY A 122 10.24 0.78 21.08
CA GLY A 122 8.88 0.88 21.63
C GLY A 122 7.98 1.87 20.89
N ARG A 123 8.49 2.55 19.85
CA ARG A 123 7.65 3.39 18.99
C ARG A 123 6.66 2.54 18.22
N MET A 124 5.44 3.05 18.09
CA MET A 124 4.35 2.43 17.33
C MET A 124 3.76 3.47 16.40
N ASP A 125 3.84 3.22 15.09
CA ASP A 125 3.21 4.09 14.09
C ASP A 125 2.01 3.34 13.52
N PHE A 126 0.82 3.94 13.52
CA PHE A 126 -0.32 3.33 12.85
C PHE A 126 -0.01 3.20 11.35
N GLN A 127 -0.23 2.01 10.76
CA GLN A 127 0.05 1.81 9.33
C GLN A 127 -0.81 2.71 8.43
N GLY A 128 -1.86 3.32 8.99
CA GLY A 128 -2.97 3.88 8.25
C GLY A 128 -3.96 2.77 7.91
N GLY A 129 -5.24 3.09 7.74
CA GLY A 129 -6.08 2.21 6.93
C GLY A 129 -5.48 2.20 5.52
N LEU A 130 -5.50 1.05 4.83
CA LEU A 130 -5.31 1.04 3.37
C LEU A 130 -6.25 2.11 2.82
N PRO A 131 -5.80 3.31 2.42
CA PRO A 131 -6.71 4.32 1.97
C PRO A 131 -7.02 3.87 0.56
N GLN A 132 -8.03 3.03 0.44
CA GLN A 132 -8.73 2.88 -0.81
C GLN A 132 -8.95 4.31 -1.30
N PRO A 133 -8.55 4.63 -2.55
CA PRO A 133 -8.64 5.99 -3.02
C PRO A 133 -10.03 6.53 -2.74
N ASP A 134 -10.10 7.78 -2.33
CA ASP A 134 -11.34 8.45 -1.97
C ASP A 134 -12.43 8.30 -3.07
N TRP A 135 -12.01 8.26 -4.35
CA TRP A 135 -12.92 7.94 -5.47
C TRP A 135 -13.51 6.53 -5.42
N TYR A 136 -12.73 5.50 -5.03
CA TYR A 136 -13.17 4.11 -4.95
C TYR A 136 -14.14 3.94 -3.78
N MET A 137 -13.83 4.56 -2.65
CA MET A 137 -14.70 4.56 -1.48
C MET A 137 -16.07 5.17 -1.83
N ARG A 138 -16.09 6.33 -2.51
CA ARG A 138 -17.34 6.89 -3.02
C ARG A 138 -18.06 5.99 -4.03
N MET A 139 -17.32 5.34 -4.94
CA MET A 139 -17.90 4.46 -5.97
C MET A 139 -18.67 3.29 -5.36
N ILE A 140 -18.17 2.69 -4.27
CA ILE A 140 -18.85 1.59 -3.57
C ILE A 140 -19.92 2.05 -2.59
N GLY A 141 -20.25 3.35 -2.56
CA GLY A 141 -21.23 3.93 -1.65
C GLY A 141 -20.72 4.07 -0.20
N PHE A 142 -19.41 4.04 0.01
CA PHE A 142 -18.81 4.42 1.29
C PHE A 142 -18.84 5.94 1.41
N SER A 143 -19.97 6.44 1.91
CA SER A 143 -20.24 7.84 2.19
C SER A 143 -20.46 8.06 3.69
N ASP A 144 -20.54 9.33 4.08
CA ASP A 144 -20.91 9.77 5.43
C ASP A 144 -22.38 9.43 5.81
N ASP A 145 -23.14 8.82 4.90
CA ASP A 145 -24.56 8.50 5.10
C ASP A 145 -24.78 7.44 6.19
N PHE A 146 -23.78 6.57 6.43
CA PHE A 146 -23.89 5.48 7.41
C PHE A 146 -24.14 5.97 8.84
N TYR A 147 -23.57 7.11 9.26
CA TYR A 147 -23.76 7.67 10.60
C TYR A 147 -24.83 8.77 10.65
N ARG A 148 -25.47 9.10 9.52
CA ARG A 148 -26.59 10.04 9.43
C ARG A 148 -27.86 9.33 8.95
N PRO A 149 -28.39 8.36 9.73
CA PRO A 149 -29.59 7.64 9.32
C PRO A 149 -30.78 8.58 9.09
N ALA A 150 -30.86 9.74 9.78
CA ALA A 150 -31.97 10.67 9.60
C ALA A 150 -32.13 11.23 8.18
N ASP A 151 -31.05 11.32 7.39
CA ASP A 151 -31.10 11.90 6.04
C ASP A 151 -31.56 10.89 4.97
N HIS A 152 -31.47 9.58 5.25
CA HIS A 152 -31.81 8.50 4.31
C HIS A 152 -32.81 7.47 4.84
N TYR A 153 -33.14 7.52 6.14
CA TYR A 153 -34.14 6.65 6.76
C TYR A 153 -35.53 7.17 6.40
N VAL A 154 -36.06 6.72 5.27
CA VAL A 154 -37.48 6.86 4.98
C VAL A 154 -38.21 5.96 5.97
N ARG A 155 -38.82 6.55 7.01
CA ARG A 155 -39.75 5.81 7.88
C ARG A 155 -40.79 5.18 6.94
N PRO A 156 -40.94 3.84 6.89
CA PRO A 156 -41.96 3.23 6.06
C PRO A 156 -43.30 3.85 6.44
N ALA A 157 -44.13 4.15 5.44
CA ALA A 157 -45.42 4.78 5.65
C ALA A 157 -46.13 4.07 6.81
N GLY A 158 -46.47 4.81 7.87
CA GLY A 158 -47.22 4.25 8.98
C GLY A 158 -48.52 3.63 8.47
N LYS A 159 -49.14 2.73 9.24
CA LYS A 159 -50.41 2.09 8.85
C LYS A 159 -51.44 3.09 8.32
N GLU A 160 -51.49 4.28 8.91
CA GLU A 160 -52.36 5.40 8.51
C GLU A 160 -52.07 5.88 7.07
N ALA A 161 -50.81 6.13 6.73
CA ALA A 161 -50.41 6.56 5.38
C ALA A 161 -50.63 5.47 4.31
N TYR A 162 -50.53 4.19 4.69
CA TYR A 162 -50.88 3.07 3.82
C TYR A 162 -52.39 2.99 3.55
N GLU A 163 -53.22 3.14 4.59
CA GLU A 163 -54.69 3.11 4.43
C GLU A 163 -55.21 4.36 3.71
N GLU A 164 -54.62 5.53 3.91
CA GLU A 164 -54.95 6.76 3.16
C GLU A 164 -54.60 6.66 1.67
N ALA A 165 -53.42 6.09 1.35
CA ALA A 165 -53.03 5.85 -0.05
C ALA A 165 -53.96 4.82 -0.73
N LYS A 166 -54.38 3.78 0.01
CA LYS A 166 -55.36 2.79 -0.45
C LYS A 166 -56.76 3.37 -0.64
N ALA A 167 -57.13 4.38 0.15
CA ALA A 167 -58.40 5.10 0.03
C ALA A 167 -58.45 6.12 -1.13
N GLY A 168 -57.38 6.23 -1.93
CA GLY A 168 -57.35 7.05 -3.14
C GLY A 168 -57.12 8.54 -2.91
N ALA A 169 -56.67 8.95 -1.71
CA ALA A 169 -56.28 10.33 -1.48
C ALA A 169 -54.94 10.60 -2.17
N LEU A 170 -54.98 11.32 -3.30
CA LEU A 170 -53.79 11.91 -3.90
C LEU A 170 -53.21 12.94 -2.92
N LEU A 171 -52.15 12.56 -2.21
CA LEU A 171 -51.35 13.53 -1.45
C LEU A 171 -50.86 14.58 -2.44
N SER A 172 -51.26 15.83 -2.22
CA SER A 172 -50.75 16.95 -3.01
C SER A 172 -49.22 16.95 -2.88
N PRO A 173 -48.45 17.03 -3.98
CA PRO A 173 -47.02 17.06 -3.88
C PRO A 173 -46.61 18.25 -3.02
N LEU A 174 -45.77 18.01 -2.02
CA LEU A 174 -45.06 19.07 -1.32
C LEU A 174 -44.34 19.89 -2.39
N VAL A 175 -44.84 21.11 -2.63
CA VAL A 175 -44.18 22.07 -3.51
C VAL A 175 -42.80 22.31 -2.90
N ALA A 176 -41.77 21.77 -3.55
CA ALA A 176 -40.39 22.07 -3.20
C ALA A 176 -40.24 23.59 -3.22
N SER A 177 -39.80 24.17 -2.10
CA SER A 177 -39.45 25.58 -2.07
C SER A 177 -38.35 25.81 -3.11
N PRO A 178 -38.49 26.77 -4.04
CA PRO A 178 -37.47 26.97 -5.07
C PRO A 178 -36.17 27.39 -4.40
N SER A 179 -35.22 26.45 -4.35
CA SER A 179 -33.84 26.72 -4.00
C SER A 179 -33.25 27.54 -5.15
N HIS A 180 -32.89 28.78 -4.81
CA HIS A 180 -32.17 29.76 -5.64
C HIS A 180 -33.09 30.73 -6.40
N SER A 181 -33.17 31.96 -5.87
CA SER A 181 -33.77 33.10 -6.55
C SER A 181 -32.95 33.42 -7.80
N PHE A 182 -33.58 33.28 -8.98
CA PHE A 182 -33.05 33.67 -10.29
C PHE A 182 -32.37 35.05 -10.27
N TRP A 183 -32.93 35.98 -9.49
CA TRP A 183 -32.43 37.34 -9.34
C TRP A 183 -31.06 37.41 -8.66
N ILE A 184 -30.76 36.48 -7.74
CA ILE A 184 -29.45 36.41 -7.08
C ILE A 184 -28.40 35.93 -8.07
N SER A 185 -28.68 34.87 -8.84
CA SER A 185 -27.76 34.35 -9.85
C SER A 185 -27.49 35.37 -10.97
N LEU A 186 -28.51 36.11 -11.38
CA LEU A 186 -28.38 37.19 -12.37
C LEU A 186 -27.50 38.34 -11.84
N ALA A 187 -27.72 38.75 -10.58
CA ALA A 187 -26.94 39.83 -9.96
C ALA A 187 -25.46 39.47 -9.82
N VAL A 188 -25.14 38.25 -9.39
CA VAL A 188 -23.74 37.76 -9.26
C VAL A 188 -23.05 37.71 -10.62
N THR A 189 -23.75 37.25 -11.66
CA THR A 189 -23.19 37.15 -13.01
C THR A 189 -22.89 38.53 -13.59
N LEU A 190 -23.81 39.48 -13.45
CA LEU A 190 -23.60 40.86 -13.90
C LEU A 190 -22.44 41.53 -13.16
N ALA A 191 -22.32 41.32 -11.85
CA ALA A 191 -21.20 41.84 -11.06
C ALA A 191 -19.86 41.27 -11.55
N ALA A 192 -19.79 39.98 -11.84
CA ALA A 192 -18.57 39.34 -12.37
C ALA A 192 -18.17 39.92 -13.74
N CYS A 193 -19.13 40.16 -14.64
CA CYS A 193 -18.86 40.79 -15.95
C CYS A 193 -18.34 42.23 -15.82
N ILE A 194 -18.86 43.00 -14.85
CA ILE A 194 -18.38 44.37 -14.60
C ILE A 194 -16.94 44.35 -14.08
N VAL A 195 -16.62 43.45 -13.14
CA VAL A 195 -15.28 43.31 -12.58
C VAL A 195 -14.26 42.91 -13.65
N THR A 196 -14.58 41.96 -14.52
CA THR A 196 -13.67 41.54 -15.60
C THR A 196 -13.46 42.65 -16.64
N PHE A 197 -14.49 43.43 -16.96
CA PHE A 197 -14.37 44.60 -17.84
C PHE A 197 -13.46 45.69 -17.24
N TRP A 198 -13.59 45.99 -15.95
CA TRP A 198 -12.74 46.97 -15.27
C TRP A 198 -11.30 46.50 -15.10
N LEU A 199 -11.07 45.22 -14.78
CA LEU A 199 -9.72 44.66 -14.73
C LEU A 199 -9.06 44.70 -16.12
N GLY A 200 -9.77 44.31 -17.18
CA GLY A 200 -9.25 44.35 -18.55
C GLY A 200 -8.84 45.76 -18.99
N THR A 201 -9.67 46.76 -18.70
CA THR A 201 -9.36 48.16 -19.06
C THR A 201 -8.23 48.76 -18.21
N PHE A 202 -8.13 48.40 -16.92
CA PHE A 202 -7.09 48.89 -16.02
C PHE A 202 -5.71 48.30 -16.35
N PHE A 203 -5.64 46.98 -16.60
CA PHE A 203 -4.39 46.34 -17.01
C PHE A 203 -3.98 46.68 -18.45
N GLY A 204 -4.95 46.81 -19.37
CA GLY A 204 -4.67 47.23 -20.76
C GLY A 204 -4.08 48.64 -20.85
N LYS A 205 -4.61 49.61 -20.11
CA LYS A 205 -4.07 50.99 -20.09
C LYS A 205 -2.67 51.07 -19.48
N ARG A 206 -2.37 50.28 -18.43
CA ARG A 206 -1.02 50.22 -17.84
C ARG A 206 0.01 49.61 -18.79
N HIS A 207 -0.36 48.62 -19.59
CA HIS A 207 0.56 47.98 -20.55
C HIS A 207 0.90 48.90 -21.75
N ALA A 208 -0.09 49.67 -22.23
CA ALA A 208 0.10 50.64 -23.31
C ALA A 208 1.01 51.81 -22.89
N TYR A 209 0.82 52.36 -21.68
CA TYR A 209 1.67 53.44 -21.14
C TYR A 209 3.14 53.02 -20.98
N ARG A 210 3.39 51.78 -20.53
CA ARG A 210 4.73 51.24 -20.29
C ARG A 210 5.50 50.92 -21.59
N SER A 211 4.79 50.65 -22.68
CA SER A 211 5.40 50.47 -24.01
C SER A 211 5.73 51.81 -24.66
N TYR A 212 4.88 52.83 -24.50
CA TYR A 212 5.14 54.17 -25.03
C TYR A 212 6.34 54.86 -24.36
N SER A 213 6.57 54.69 -23.04
CA SER A 213 7.74 55.31 -22.38
C SER A 213 9.07 54.69 -22.85
N LYS A 214 9.12 53.36 -23.05
CA LYS A 214 10.35 52.66 -23.49
C LYS A 214 10.77 53.01 -24.92
N VAL A 215 9.83 53.43 -25.77
CA VAL A 215 10.14 53.85 -27.15
C VAL A 215 10.73 55.26 -27.15
N ASN A 216 10.29 56.16 -26.26
CA ASN A 216 10.82 57.54 -26.21
C ASN A 216 12.23 57.62 -25.60
N ASP A 217 12.57 56.78 -24.61
CA ASP A 217 13.91 56.75 -24.02
C ASP A 217 14.99 56.31 -25.03
N GLY A 218 14.60 55.59 -26.09
CA GLY A 218 15.50 55.14 -27.17
C GLY A 218 15.87 56.19 -28.22
N TYR A 219 15.12 57.30 -28.32
CA TYR A 219 15.39 58.38 -29.30
C TYR A 219 16.15 59.58 -28.73
N SER A 220 16.34 59.66 -27.40
CA SER A 220 17.12 60.70 -26.73
C SER A 220 18.61 60.36 -26.55
N ALA A 221 19.06 59.20 -27.06
CA ALA A 221 20.45 58.73 -26.98
C ALA A 221 21.16 58.65 -28.36
N LEU A 222 20.62 59.33 -29.37
CA LEU A 222 21.27 59.61 -30.66
C LEU A 222 21.58 61.10 -30.78
#